data_AF-A0A952JAT5-F1
#
_entry.id   AF-A0A952JAT5-F1
#
_cell.length_a   1.000
_cell.length_b   1.000
_cell.length_c   1.000
_cell.angle_alpha   90.00
_cell.angle_beta   90.00
_cell.angle_gamma   90.00
#
_symmetry.space_group_name_H-M   'P 1'
#
loop_
_entity.id
_entity.type
_entity.pdbx_description
1 polymer ?
#
loop_
_entity_poly.entity_id
_entity_poly.type
_entity_poly.pdbx_seq_one_letter_code
_entity_poly.pdbx_strand_id
1 'polypeptide(L)'
;MQEKELLRKLGEETIYSAKGHFKACDLRRQLVTYTIWGCVALNILGVWGISPSIDKALALIGLFGTIALLLWNEGEGKNYRAKHKEAAEKYLAMHKEIRTCYFLSDCEKSQVEQLSKTVSQFDQCEKPEIPSYARKWAKKVIESKDPETDNWFLKS
;
A
#
# COMPACT_ATOMS: atom_id res chain seq x y z
N MET A 1 27.38 17.99 5.94
CA MET A 1 27.38 16.50 5.94
C MET A 1 26.17 15.95 6.69
N GLN A 2 25.73 16.60 7.78
CA GLN A 2 24.52 16.22 8.53
C GLN A 2 23.22 16.40 7.72
N GLU A 3 23.17 17.38 6.83
CA GLU A 3 22.01 17.72 6.00
C GLU A 3 21.71 16.64 4.97
N LYS A 4 22.76 16.13 4.30
CA LYS A 4 22.63 15.03 3.35
C LYS A 4 22.21 13.73 4.05
N GLU A 5 22.69 13.49 5.27
CA GLU A 5 22.26 12.32 6.04
C GLU A 5 20.79 12.44 6.47
N LEU A 6 20.35 13.64 6.87
CA LEU A 6 18.95 13.91 7.19
C LEU A 6 18.05 13.71 5.96
N LEU A 7 18.42 14.28 4.81
CA LEU A 7 17.70 14.07 3.55
C LEU A 7 17.67 12.60 3.15
N ARG A 8 18.75 11.84 3.39
CA ARG A 8 18.79 10.40 3.15
C ARG A 8 17.76 9.66 4.00
N LYS A 9 17.72 9.92 5.32
CA LYS A 9 16.76 9.30 6.25
C LYS A 9 15.31 9.66 5.89
N LEU A 10 15.05 10.94 5.62
CA LEU A 10 13.73 11.38 5.16
C LEU A 10 13.34 10.74 3.83
N GLY A 11 14.29 10.60 2.90
CA GLY A 11 14.08 9.94 1.61
C GLY A 11 13.70 8.48 1.79
N GLU A 12 14.37 7.77 2.69
CA GLU A 12 14.05 6.40 3.08
C GLU A 12 12.64 6.31 3.70
N GLU A 13 12.38 7.06 4.77
CA GLU A 13 11.09 7.02 5.48
C GLU A 13 9.90 7.31 4.57
N THR A 14 10.02 8.34 3.71
CA THR A 14 8.96 8.73 2.77
C THR A 14 8.71 7.68 1.69
N ILE A 15 9.75 7.06 1.11
CA ILE A 15 9.51 6.03 0.07
C ILE A 15 8.95 4.74 0.65
N TYR A 16 9.42 4.32 1.83
CA TYR A 16 8.92 3.14 2.52
C TYR A 16 7.45 3.32 2.90
N SER A 17 7.09 4.50 3.39
CA SER A 17 5.69 4.85 3.69
C SER A 17 4.84 4.90 2.43
N ALA A 18 5.28 5.61 1.37
CA ALA A 18 4.58 5.68 0.10
C ALA A 18 4.30 4.28 -0.48
N LYS A 19 5.35 3.46 -0.60
CA LYS A 19 5.25 2.11 -1.15
C LYS A 19 4.41 1.20 -0.25
N GLY A 20 4.52 1.34 1.07
CA GLY A 20 3.69 0.62 2.03
C GLY A 20 2.21 0.89 1.83
N HIS A 21 1.81 2.15 1.66
CA HIS A 21 0.41 2.50 1.37
C HIS A 21 -0.05 1.97 0.00
N PHE A 22 0.78 2.06 -1.05
CA PHE A 22 0.44 1.44 -2.34
C PHE A 22 0.26 -0.08 -2.23
N LYS A 23 1.14 -0.78 -1.50
CA LYS A 23 1.02 -2.23 -1.29
C LYS A 23 -0.17 -2.62 -0.40
N ALA A 24 -0.61 -1.75 0.50
CA ALA A 24 -1.86 -1.96 1.24
C ALA A 24 -3.08 -1.93 0.30
N CYS A 25 -3.11 -1.00 -0.67
CA CYS A 25 -4.11 -0.99 -1.74
C CYS A 25 -4.07 -2.26 -2.59
N ASP A 26 -2.88 -2.67 -3.04
CA ASP A 26 -2.69 -3.88 -3.85
C ASP A 26 -3.15 -5.14 -3.11
N LEU A 27 -2.76 -5.28 -1.84
CA LEU A 27 -3.16 -6.41 -0.99
C LEU A 27 -4.69 -6.47 -0.86
N ARG A 28 -5.36 -5.33 -0.65
CA ARG A 28 -6.82 -5.28 -0.58
C ARG A 28 -7.47 -5.66 -1.91
N ARG A 29 -6.87 -5.28 -3.04
CA ARG A 29 -7.35 -5.66 -4.38
C ARG A 29 -7.20 -7.16 -4.60
N GLN A 30 -6.04 -7.72 -4.26
CA GLN A 30 -5.78 -9.15 -4.39
C GLN A 30 -6.70 -9.96 -3.49
N LEU A 31 -6.88 -9.56 -2.22
CA LEU A 31 -7.77 -10.25 -1.29
C LEU A 31 -9.20 -10.33 -1.85
N VAL A 32 -9.78 -9.21 -2.29
CA VAL A 32 -11.13 -9.20 -2.89
C VAL A 32 -11.19 -10.09 -4.13
N THR A 33 -10.17 -10.04 -4.99
CA THR A 33 -10.09 -10.85 -6.21
C THR A 33 -10.06 -12.35 -5.87
N TYR A 34 -9.22 -12.75 -4.92
CA TYR A 34 -9.10 -14.15 -4.50
C TYR A 34 -10.37 -14.64 -3.81
N THR A 35 -11.04 -13.81 -3.00
CA THR A 35 -12.30 -14.23 -2.37
C THR A 35 -13.41 -14.41 -3.41
N ILE A 36 -13.49 -13.54 -4.43
CA ILE A 36 -14.43 -13.72 -5.56
C ILE A 36 -14.15 -15.06 -6.26
N TRP A 37 -12.89 -15.34 -6.62
CA TRP A 37 -12.52 -16.61 -7.24
C TRP A 37 -12.80 -17.81 -6.33
N GLY A 38 -12.62 -17.67 -5.02
CA GLY A 38 -13.01 -18.67 -4.04
C GLY A 38 -14.52 -18.95 -4.08
N CYS A 39 -15.35 -17.92 -4.05
CA CYS A 39 -16.81 -18.05 -4.17
C CYS A 39 -17.22 -18.71 -5.49
N VAL A 40 -16.58 -18.37 -6.61
CA VAL A 40 -16.83 -19.01 -7.91
C VAL A 40 -16.46 -20.49 -7.87
N ALA A 41 -15.29 -20.84 -7.34
CA ALA A 41 -14.86 -22.23 -7.22
C ALA A 41 -15.82 -23.06 -6.34
N LEU A 42 -16.29 -22.51 -5.21
CA LEU A 42 -17.27 -23.19 -4.36
C LEU A 42 -18.59 -23.43 -5.09
N ASN A 43 -19.06 -22.46 -5.89
CA ASN A 43 -20.26 -22.64 -6.70
C ASN A 43 -20.08 -23.71 -7.78
N ILE A 44 -18.92 -23.76 -8.46
CA ILE A 44 -18.61 -24.80 -9.45
C ILE A 44 -18.59 -26.19 -8.79
N LEU A 45 -17.97 -26.31 -7.61
CA LEU A 45 -17.95 -27.56 -6.86
C LEU A 45 -19.36 -28.00 -6.44
N GLY A 46 -20.22 -27.06 -6.03
CA GLY A 46 -21.62 -27.35 -5.73
C GLY A 46 -22.43 -27.80 -6.94
N VAL A 47 -22.10 -27.35 -8.16
CA VAL A 47 -22.74 -27.82 -9.39
C VAL A 47 -22.24 -29.21 -9.82
N TRP A 48 -20.99 -29.57 -9.49
CA TRP A 48 -20.41 -30.87 -9.85
C TRP A 48 -21.17 -32.03 -9.20
N GLY A 49 -21.78 -31.84 -8.03
CA GLY A 49 -22.69 -32.82 -7.46
C GLY A 49 -22.00 -33.88 -6.59
N ILE A 50 -21.18 -33.46 -5.61
CA ILE A 50 -20.46 -34.40 -4.72
C ILE A 50 -21.43 -35.05 -3.72
N SER A 51 -22.35 -34.26 -3.17
CA SER A 51 -23.39 -34.74 -2.25
C SER A 51 -24.50 -33.69 -2.14
N PRO A 52 -25.78 -34.06 -2.28
CA PRO A 52 -26.89 -33.10 -2.37
C PRO A 52 -26.97 -32.08 -1.22
N SER A 53 -26.57 -32.48 -0.01
CA SER A 53 -26.58 -31.60 1.17
C SER A 53 -25.37 -30.65 1.18
N ILE A 54 -24.20 -31.15 0.77
CA ILE A 54 -22.95 -30.37 0.72
C ILE A 54 -23.03 -29.35 -0.41
N ASP A 55 -23.52 -29.77 -1.58
CA ASP A 55 -23.65 -28.93 -2.77
C ASP A 55 -24.52 -27.70 -2.51
N LYS A 56 -25.67 -27.89 -1.85
CA LYS A 56 -26.56 -26.79 -1.43
C LYS A 56 -25.90 -25.84 -0.45
N ALA A 57 -25.15 -26.37 0.53
CA ALA A 57 -24.45 -25.55 1.51
C ALA A 57 -23.33 -24.73 0.85
N LEU A 58 -22.54 -25.34 -0.04
CA LEU A 58 -21.47 -24.66 -0.78
C LEU A 58 -22.02 -23.55 -1.69
N ALA A 59 -23.12 -23.81 -2.40
CA ALA A 59 -23.77 -22.81 -3.25
C ALA A 59 -24.31 -21.63 -2.42
N LEU A 60 -24.97 -21.89 -1.28
CA LEU A 60 -25.44 -20.84 -0.38
C LEU A 60 -24.28 -20.00 0.18
N ILE A 61 -23.22 -20.63 0.66
CA ILE A 61 -22.03 -19.94 1.17
C ILE A 61 -21.38 -19.10 0.06
N GLY A 62 -21.25 -19.65 -1.14
CA GLY A 62 -20.70 -18.94 -2.29
C GLY A 62 -21.53 -17.72 -2.66
N LEU A 63 -22.86 -17.85 -2.70
CA LEU A 63 -23.78 -16.76 -3.01
C LEU A 63 -23.74 -15.65 -1.95
N PHE A 64 -23.95 -15.99 -0.68
CA PHE A 64 -23.94 -15.01 0.41
C PHE A 64 -22.57 -14.35 0.57
N GLY A 65 -21.48 -15.12 0.41
CA GLY A 65 -20.12 -14.58 0.39
C GLY A 65 -19.92 -13.55 -0.71
N THR A 66 -20.43 -13.81 -1.91
CA THR A 66 -20.34 -12.86 -3.04
C THR A 66 -21.13 -11.59 -2.76
N ILE A 67 -22.35 -11.69 -2.24
CA ILE A 67 -23.19 -10.53 -1.89
C ILE A 67 -22.52 -9.70 -0.80
N ALA A 68 -22.02 -10.34 0.27
CA ALA A 68 -21.32 -9.66 1.35
C ALA A 68 -20.06 -8.94 0.85
N LEU A 69 -19.29 -9.57 -0.05
CA LEU A 69 -18.12 -8.95 -0.68
C LEU A 69 -18.47 -7.73 -1.52
N LEU A 70 -19.57 -7.78 -2.28
CA LEU A 70 -20.02 -6.64 -3.09
C LEU A 70 -20.40 -5.45 -2.21
N LEU A 71 -21.22 -5.68 -1.17
CA LEU A 71 -21.62 -4.65 -0.21
C LEU A 71 -20.41 -4.05 0.50
N TRP A 72 -19.49 -4.89 0.99
CA TRP A 72 -18.28 -4.41 1.65
C TRP A 72 -17.39 -3.59 0.69
N ASN A 73 -17.22 -4.06 -0.54
CA ASN A 73 -16.32 -3.44 -1.51
C ASN A 73 -16.88 -2.10 -2.01
N GLU A 74 -18.20 -1.92 -2.11
CA GLU A 74 -18.81 -0.64 -2.47
C GLU A 74 -18.72 0.41 -1.36
N GLY A 75 -18.86 0.02 -0.09
CA GLY A 75 -18.73 0.92 1.05
C GLY A 75 -17.28 1.09 1.49
N GLU A 76 -16.89 0.35 2.53
CA GLU A 76 -15.61 0.52 3.21
C GLU A 76 -14.39 0.23 2.31
N GLY A 77 -14.53 -0.70 1.36
CA GLY A 77 -13.44 -1.09 0.46
C GLY A 77 -12.93 0.07 -0.42
N LYS A 78 -13.83 0.89 -0.97
CA LYS A 78 -13.46 2.05 -1.80
C LYS A 78 -12.81 3.14 -0.96
N ASN A 79 -13.40 3.48 0.19
CA ASN A 79 -12.87 4.51 1.09
C ASN A 79 -11.48 4.13 1.62
N TYR A 80 -11.27 2.87 2.01
CA TYR A 80 -9.97 2.37 2.45
C TYR A 80 -8.90 2.56 1.37
N ARG A 81 -9.17 2.14 0.14
CA ARG A 81 -8.22 2.28 -0.98
C ARG A 81 -7.95 3.74 -1.33
N ALA A 82 -8.97 4.59 -1.33
CA ALA A 82 -8.83 6.01 -1.61
C ALA A 82 -7.90 6.68 -0.58
N LYS A 83 -8.14 6.46 0.72
CA LYS A 83 -7.30 7.03 1.80
C LYS A 83 -5.85 6.56 1.73
N HIS A 84 -5.62 5.26 1.48
CA HIS A 84 -4.26 4.74 1.32
C HIS A 84 -3.58 5.34 0.07
N LYS A 85 -4.30 5.44 -1.06
CA LYS A 85 -3.75 6.03 -2.29
C LYS A 85 -3.37 7.50 -2.10
N GLU A 86 -4.24 8.28 -1.47
CA GLU A 86 -3.98 9.69 -1.17
C GLU A 86 -2.73 9.86 -0.29
N ALA A 87 -2.61 9.07 0.77
CA ALA A 87 -1.43 9.09 1.64
C ALA A 87 -0.16 8.68 0.87
N ALA A 88 -0.26 7.66 0.02
CA ALA A 88 0.86 7.19 -0.80
C ALA A 88 1.37 8.28 -1.77
N GLU A 89 0.45 8.99 -2.43
CA GLU A 89 0.78 10.07 -3.37
C GLU A 89 1.43 11.26 -2.66
N LYS A 90 0.94 11.63 -1.46
CA LYS A 90 1.56 12.68 -0.64
C LYS A 90 2.98 12.32 -0.23
N TYR A 91 3.22 11.11 0.29
CA TYR A 91 4.58 10.66 0.62
C TYR A 91 5.48 10.60 -0.61
N LEU A 92 4.97 10.15 -1.75
CA LEU A 92 5.76 10.07 -2.98
C LEU A 92 6.14 11.46 -3.51
N ALA A 93 5.24 12.45 -3.38
CA ALA A 93 5.54 13.84 -3.72
C ALA A 93 6.68 14.37 -2.84
N MET A 94 6.59 14.21 -1.51
CA MET A 94 7.66 14.60 -0.59
C MET A 94 8.98 13.89 -0.89
N HIS A 95 8.94 12.58 -1.22
CA HIS A 95 10.15 11.84 -1.61
C HIS A 95 10.84 12.44 -2.86
N LYS A 96 10.06 12.86 -3.86
CA LYS A 96 10.60 13.51 -5.07
C LYS A 96 11.25 14.85 -4.76
N GLU A 97 10.64 15.65 -3.87
CA GLU A 97 11.22 16.91 -3.40
C GLU A 97 12.53 16.68 -2.63
N ILE A 98 12.54 15.72 -1.71
CA ILE A 98 13.74 15.32 -0.95
C ILE A 98 14.85 14.86 -1.90
N ARG A 99 14.53 14.02 -2.88
CA ARG A 99 15.50 13.56 -3.90
C ARG A 99 16.08 14.73 -4.69
N THR A 100 15.24 15.67 -5.09
CA THR A 100 15.67 16.88 -5.81
C THR A 100 16.67 17.65 -4.95
N CYS A 101 16.35 17.88 -3.68
CA CYS A 101 17.24 18.56 -2.73
C CYS A 101 18.55 17.79 -2.47
N TYR A 102 18.52 16.46 -2.50
CA TYR A 102 19.70 15.62 -2.28
C TYR A 102 20.70 15.66 -3.44
N PHE A 103 20.20 15.69 -4.69
CA PHE A 103 21.04 15.58 -5.89
C PHE A 103 21.33 16.90 -6.62
N LEU A 104 20.39 17.85 -6.62
CA LEU A 104 20.42 18.98 -7.55
C LEU A 104 20.86 20.33 -6.94
N SER A 105 21.11 20.42 -5.62
CA SER A 105 21.20 21.74 -4.96
C SER A 105 22.27 21.88 -3.87
N ASP A 106 22.85 23.09 -3.78
CA ASP A 106 23.25 23.72 -2.51
C ASP A 106 21.96 24.10 -1.76
N CYS A 107 21.21 23.10 -1.26
CA CYS A 107 20.00 23.36 -0.50
C CYS A 107 20.35 24.10 0.80
N GLU A 108 19.74 25.25 0.99
CA GLU A 108 19.84 25.96 2.27
C GLU A 108 19.27 25.09 3.39
N LYS A 109 19.88 25.20 4.57
CA LYS A 109 19.44 24.48 5.77
C LYS A 109 17.95 24.71 6.08
N SER A 110 17.46 25.92 5.80
CA SER A 110 16.05 26.33 5.93
C SER A 110 15.10 25.42 5.13
N GLN A 111 15.45 25.05 3.91
CA GLN A 111 14.63 24.19 3.05
C GLN A 111 14.60 22.74 3.55
N VAL A 112 15.73 22.24 4.04
CA VAL A 112 15.82 20.89 4.62
C VAL A 112 15.00 20.80 5.91
N GLU A 113 15.08 21.83 6.77
CA GLU A 113 14.26 21.93 7.98
C GLU A 113 12.76 22.02 7.65
N GLN A 114 12.40 22.75 6.60
CA GLN A 114 11.01 22.83 6.14
C GLN A 114 10.50 21.47 5.64
N LEU A 115 11.28 20.73 4.83
CA LEU A 115 10.92 19.40 4.38
C LEU A 115 10.74 18.43 5.55
N SER A 116 11.69 18.42 6.48
CA SER A 116 11.61 17.62 7.71
C SER A 116 10.34 17.91 8.50
N LYS A 117 9.98 19.20 8.65
CA LYS A 117 8.76 19.63 9.31
C LYS A 117 7.51 19.18 8.57
N THR A 118 7.47 19.31 7.24
CA THR A 118 6.35 18.85 6.42
C THR A 118 6.12 17.35 6.57
N VAL A 119 7.19 16.55 6.48
CA VAL A 119 7.11 15.08 6.69
C VAL A 119 6.59 14.77 8.10
N SER A 120 7.16 15.40 9.13
CA SER A 120 6.76 15.18 10.53
C SER A 120 5.29 15.57 10.79
N GLN A 121 4.83 16.68 10.21
CA GLN A 121 3.45 17.13 10.32
C GLN A 121 2.49 16.16 9.62
N PHE A 122 2.86 15.69 8.43
CA PHE A 122 2.08 14.68 7.74
C PHE A 122 2.09 13.34 8.48
N ASP A 123 3.18 13.03 9.18
CA ASP A 123 3.25 11.81 9.98
C ASP A 123 2.27 11.79 11.14
N GLN A 124 1.98 12.95 11.71
CA GLN A 124 1.02 13.13 12.80
C GLN A 124 -0.43 13.23 12.34
N CYS A 125 -0.67 13.42 11.04
CA CYS A 125 -2.01 13.47 10.49
C CYS A 125 -2.69 12.09 10.54
N GLU A 126 -4.02 12.08 10.67
CA GLU A 126 -4.81 10.86 10.62
C GLU A 126 -4.66 10.21 9.23
N LYS A 127 -4.09 9.00 9.21
CA LYS A 127 -3.86 8.21 8.00
C LYS A 127 -4.15 6.74 8.29
N PRO A 128 -4.59 5.96 7.27
CA PRO A 128 -4.92 4.58 7.51
C PRO A 128 -3.65 3.77 7.78
N GLU A 129 -3.71 2.83 8.73
CA GLU A 129 -2.55 2.05 9.14
C GLU A 129 -2.08 1.11 8.01
N ILE A 130 -0.77 1.11 7.73
CA ILE A 130 -0.18 0.18 6.78
C ILE A 130 -0.04 -1.21 7.44
N PRO A 131 -0.70 -2.26 6.92
CA PRO A 131 -0.59 -3.61 7.47
C PRO A 131 0.85 -4.16 7.38
N SER A 132 1.27 -4.97 8.36
CA SER A 132 2.64 -5.51 8.43
C SER A 132 3.07 -6.27 7.17
N TYR A 133 2.15 -7.01 6.52
CA TYR A 133 2.44 -7.69 5.26
C TYR A 133 2.73 -6.71 4.11
N ALA A 134 1.97 -5.60 4.03
CA ALA A 134 2.20 -4.57 3.04
C ALA A 134 3.56 -3.86 3.28
N ARG A 135 3.96 -3.64 4.55
CA ARG A 135 5.29 -3.11 4.89
C ARG A 135 6.41 -4.04 4.44
N LYS A 136 6.30 -5.35 4.75
CA LYS A 136 7.29 -6.36 4.32
C LYS A 136 7.38 -6.44 2.79
N TRP A 137 6.25 -6.38 2.11
CA TRP A 137 6.23 -6.39 0.65
C TRP A 137 6.83 -5.12 0.05
N ALA A 138 6.49 -3.95 0.58
CA ALA A 138 7.09 -2.68 0.17
C ALA A 138 8.61 -2.73 0.34
N LYS A 139 9.10 -3.17 1.50
CA LYS A 139 10.54 -3.38 1.76
C LYS A 139 11.19 -4.26 0.71
N LYS A 140 10.62 -5.44 0.46
CA LYS A 140 11.14 -6.38 -0.56
C LYS A 140 11.24 -5.76 -1.96
N VAL A 141 10.29 -4.90 -2.33
CA VAL A 141 10.26 -4.24 -3.66
C VAL A 141 11.22 -3.05 -3.74
N ILE A 142 11.45 -2.34 -2.63
CA ILE A 142 12.41 -1.23 -2.58
C ILE A 142 13.85 -1.77 -2.59
N GLU A 143 14.09 -2.88 -1.87
CA GLU A 143 15.41 -3.50 -1.72
C GLU A 143 15.72 -4.57 -2.78
N SER A 144 14.84 -4.79 -3.76
CA SER A 144 15.09 -5.78 -4.81
C SER A 144 16.22 -5.36 -5.73
N LYS A 145 16.86 -6.35 -6.36
CA LYS A 145 17.95 -6.14 -7.35
C LYS A 145 17.51 -5.27 -8.53
N ASP A 146 16.25 -5.38 -8.92
CA ASP A 146 15.58 -4.51 -9.87
C ASP A 146 14.41 -3.82 -9.14
N PRO A 147 14.65 -2.63 -8.55
CA PRO A 147 13.67 -1.97 -7.71
C PRO A 147 12.67 -1.18 -8.56
N GLU A 148 11.37 -1.30 -8.23
CA GLU A 148 10.31 -0.51 -8.89
C GLU A 148 10.36 0.99 -8.54
N THR A 149 11.28 1.39 -7.66
CA THR A 149 11.43 2.75 -7.13
C THR A 149 12.90 3.12 -7.11
N ASP A 150 13.20 4.38 -7.38
CA ASP A 150 14.56 4.87 -7.25
C ASP A 150 14.99 4.85 -5.77
N ASN A 151 15.90 3.93 -5.45
CA ASN A 151 16.39 3.65 -4.11
C ASN A 151 17.80 4.24 -3.90
N TRP A 152 18.00 5.46 -4.38
CA TRP A 152 19.25 6.21 -4.30
C TRP A 152 19.88 6.25 -2.90
N PHE A 153 19.07 6.29 -1.84
CA PHE A 153 19.52 6.28 -0.44
C PHE A 153 20.12 4.95 0.02
N LEU A 154 19.91 3.85 -0.70
CA LEU A 154 20.54 2.54 -0.41
C LEU A 154 21.93 2.39 -1.03
N LYS A 155 22.28 3.23 -2.00
CA LYS A 155 23.54 3.14 -2.76
C LYS A 155 24.62 4.11 -2.23
N SER A 156 24.31 4.88 -1.19
CA SER A 156 25.16 5.93 -0.61
C SER A 156 25.82 5.50 0.70
#